data_AF-A0A4Y2D817-F1
#
_entry.id   AF-A0A4Y2D817-F1
#
_cell.length_a   1.000
_cell.length_b   1.000
_cell.length_c   1.000
_cell.angle_alpha   90.00
_cell.angle_beta   90.00
_cell.angle_gamma   90.00
#
_symmetry.space_group_name_H-M   'P 1'
#
loop_
_entity.id
_entity.type
_entity.pdbx_description
1 polymer ?
#
loop_
_entity_poly.entity_id
_entity_poly.type
_entity_poly.pdbx_seq_one_letter_code
_entity_poly.pdbx_strand_id
1 'polypeptide(L)'
;MENSERVTPTEFGLKILQKLYPNIAPRAAPMQPHQTLLEEEKFSQQEIDDILKNIPNGKAPGDDGIDNIIVKVIFNSFLSLLLDFFNKFLELKCFPDPMEIRLVILFHKTGKDEQNNKSYRPISLLPTLGKLLEKLLLQRFNFRLKKKKLQHALQYGFREGKSADDVLLHVTSLLEQARRQKKHTVLISLDIAGAFNSLLYSSIRDRFASISLFSNISETLLDTLRNRKVAMQTSEGRSSGNTRGCPQG
;
A
#
# COMPACT_ATOMS: atom_id res chain seq x y z
N MET A 1 5.09 -35.37 -31.04
CA MET A 1 5.82 -35.21 -29.75
C MET A 1 6.08 -33.74 -29.58
N GLU A 2 5.14 -33.02 -28.98
CA GLU A 2 5.33 -31.59 -28.69
C GLU A 2 6.26 -31.45 -27.48
N ASN A 3 7.39 -30.79 -27.69
CA ASN A 3 8.26 -30.31 -26.63
C ASN A 3 7.48 -29.30 -25.79
N SER A 4 6.86 -29.77 -24.71
CA SER A 4 6.49 -28.90 -23.59
C SER A 4 7.80 -28.47 -22.92
N GLU A 5 8.33 -27.31 -23.33
CA GLU A 5 9.40 -26.63 -22.61
C GLU A 5 8.94 -26.45 -21.16
N ARG A 6 9.53 -27.23 -20.24
CA ARG A 6 9.31 -27.08 -18.81
C ARG A 6 9.94 -25.76 -18.38
N VAL A 7 9.12 -24.72 -18.29
CA VAL A 7 9.48 -23.43 -17.72
C VAL A 7 9.99 -23.65 -16.30
N THR A 8 11.17 -23.14 -15.96
CA THR A 8 11.72 -23.32 -14.61
C THR A 8 10.87 -22.55 -13.57
N PRO A 9 10.86 -22.94 -12.29
CA PRO A 9 10.19 -22.17 -11.23
C PRO A 9 10.61 -20.69 -11.20
N THR A 10 11.86 -20.38 -11.50
CA THR A 10 12.34 -18.99 -11.58
C THR A 10 11.79 -18.26 -12.81
N GLU A 11 11.78 -18.90 -13.98
CA GLU A 11 11.20 -18.32 -15.18
C GLU A 11 9.70 -18.10 -15.04
N PHE A 12 8.99 -19.02 -14.39
CA PHE A 12 7.57 -18.88 -14.08
C PHE A 12 7.33 -17.72 -13.11
N GLY A 13 8.11 -17.65 -12.03
CA GLY A 13 8.09 -16.53 -11.08
C GLY A 13 8.35 -15.18 -11.75
N LEU A 14 9.35 -15.11 -12.64
CA LEU A 14 9.65 -13.92 -13.45
C LEU A 14 8.49 -13.54 -14.37
N LYS A 15 7.86 -14.50 -15.06
CA LYS A 15 6.68 -14.25 -15.89
C LYS A 15 5.50 -13.70 -15.07
N ILE A 16 5.32 -14.19 -13.84
CA ILE A 16 4.32 -13.65 -12.90
C ILE A 16 4.67 -12.22 -12.52
N LEU A 17 5.91 -11.96 -12.10
CA LEU A 17 6.36 -10.63 -11.73
C LEU A 17 6.20 -9.63 -12.89
N GLN A 18 6.66 -9.97 -14.10
CA GLN A 18 6.53 -9.10 -15.28
C GLN A 18 5.07 -8.80 -15.65
N LYS A 19 4.17 -9.78 -15.49
CA LYS A 19 2.75 -9.63 -15.81
C LYS A 19 2.00 -8.78 -14.78
N LEU A 20 2.27 -9.01 -13.51
CA LEU A 20 1.63 -8.27 -12.41
C LEU A 20 2.23 -6.87 -12.24
N TYR A 21 3.52 -6.75 -12.56
CA TYR A 21 4.34 -5.60 -12.29
C TYR A 21 5.28 -5.28 -13.47
N PRO A 22 4.76 -4.73 -14.57
CA PRO A 22 5.58 -4.45 -15.75
C PRO A 22 6.68 -3.41 -15.45
N ASN A 23 7.89 -3.69 -15.94
CA ASN A 23 9.08 -2.83 -15.82
C ASN A 23 8.85 -1.44 -16.44
N ILE A 24 9.52 -0.43 -15.90
CA ILE A 24 9.58 0.93 -16.47
C ILE A 24 11.03 1.27 -16.84
N ALA A 25 11.20 2.06 -17.90
CA ALA A 25 12.44 2.76 -18.19
C ALA A 25 12.91 3.59 -16.96
N PRO A 26 14.22 3.62 -16.67
CA PRO A 26 14.73 4.39 -15.55
C PRO A 26 14.62 5.91 -15.80
N ARG A 27 14.30 6.62 -14.72
CA ARG A 27 14.52 8.04 -14.42
C ARG A 27 14.15 9.07 -15.52
N ALA A 28 13.07 9.81 -15.26
CA ALA A 28 12.99 11.22 -15.65
C ALA A 28 13.46 12.11 -14.49
N ALA A 29 13.95 13.30 -14.84
CA ALA A 29 14.70 14.28 -14.06
C ALA A 29 14.21 14.61 -12.64
N PRO A 30 15.04 15.27 -11.80
CA PRO A 30 14.69 15.69 -10.44
C PRO A 30 13.38 16.48 -10.41
N MET A 31 12.66 16.33 -9.31
CA MET A 31 11.45 17.08 -9.01
C MET A 31 11.69 18.58 -9.20
N GLN A 32 10.82 19.26 -9.95
CA GLN A 32 10.74 20.70 -9.83
C GLN A 32 10.11 21.03 -8.47
N PRO A 33 10.70 21.94 -7.67
CA PRO A 33 10.11 22.35 -6.41
C PRO A 33 8.72 22.93 -6.67
N HIS A 34 7.69 22.31 -6.11
CA HIS A 34 6.38 22.93 -6.03
C HIS A 34 6.33 23.93 -4.87
N GLN A 35 5.44 24.92 -5.01
CA GLN A 35 5.23 26.05 -4.11
C GLN A 35 5.10 25.64 -2.63
N THR A 36 5.51 26.55 -1.74
CA THR A 36 5.62 26.48 -0.27
C THR A 36 5.14 25.17 0.36
N LEU A 37 6.08 24.24 0.58
CA LEU A 37 5.83 23.00 1.30
C LEU A 37 5.41 23.32 2.74
N LEU A 38 4.30 22.74 3.19
CA LEU A 38 3.97 22.73 4.61
C LEU A 38 4.93 21.77 5.31
N GLU A 39 5.84 22.29 6.14
CA GLU A 39 6.63 21.46 7.03
C GLU A 39 5.76 21.01 8.20
N GLU A 40 5.40 19.73 8.21
CA GLU A 40 4.75 19.13 9.37
C GLU A 40 5.78 18.84 10.45
N GLU A 41 5.33 18.89 11.70
CA GLU A 41 6.14 18.65 12.89
C GLU A 41 6.80 17.26 12.86
N LYS A 42 7.82 17.06 13.68
CA LYS A 42 8.40 15.73 13.89
C LYS A 42 7.37 14.77 14.48
N PHE A 43 7.50 13.48 14.19
CA PHE A 43 6.82 12.43 14.94
C PHE A 43 7.17 12.54 16.43
N SER A 44 6.19 12.27 17.27
CA SER A 44 6.35 12.18 18.71
C SER A 44 6.56 10.72 19.13
N GLN A 45 7.16 10.53 20.30
CA GLN A 45 7.27 9.21 20.92
C GLN A 45 5.90 8.56 21.13
N GLN A 46 4.91 9.35 21.54
CA GLN A 46 3.54 8.88 21.80
C GLN A 46 2.89 8.26 20.55
N GLU A 47 3.08 8.87 19.37
CA GLU A 47 2.57 8.31 18.11
C GLU A 47 3.15 6.93 17.81
N ILE A 48 4.45 6.75 18.06
CA ILE A 48 5.13 5.46 17.88
C ILE A 48 4.60 4.44 18.90
N ASP A 49 4.52 4.82 20.18
CA ASP A 49 4.05 3.95 21.26
C ASP A 49 2.62 3.46 20.99
N ASP A 50 1.74 4.33 20.53
CA ASP A 50 0.35 3.99 20.21
C ASP A 50 0.26 3.05 19.01
N ILE A 51 1.14 3.19 18.01
CA ILE A 51 1.22 2.22 16.93
C ILE A 51 1.68 0.86 17.46
N LEU A 52 2.76 0.82 18.24
CA LEU A 52 3.39 -0.43 18.72
C LEU A 52 2.50 -1.23 19.67
N LYS A 53 1.71 -0.55 20.51
CA LYS A 53 0.70 -1.21 21.35
C LYS A 53 -0.32 -1.98 20.52
N ASN A 54 -0.64 -1.46 19.34
CA ASN A 54 -1.71 -1.97 18.48
C ASN A 54 -1.23 -2.87 17.34
N ILE A 55 0.07 -3.03 17.10
CA ILE A 55 0.54 -3.98 16.09
C ILE A 55 0.38 -5.43 16.62
N PRO A 56 -0.27 -6.33 15.87
CA PRO A 56 -0.50 -7.71 16.31
C PRO A 56 0.78 -8.53 16.25
N ASN A 57 0.96 -9.47 17.18
CA ASN A 57 2.03 -10.46 17.13
C ASN A 57 1.72 -11.50 16.03
N GLY A 58 2.75 -12.19 15.51
CA GLY A 58 2.59 -13.27 14.54
C GLY A 58 2.25 -12.82 13.12
N LYS A 59 2.56 -11.57 12.75
CA LYS A 59 2.51 -11.13 11.35
C LYS A 59 3.80 -11.51 10.63
N ALA A 60 3.67 -11.97 9.39
CA ALA A 60 4.81 -12.32 8.56
C ALA A 60 5.72 -11.10 8.32
N PRO A 61 7.05 -11.26 8.46
CA PRO A 61 8.02 -10.20 8.20
C PRO A 61 8.11 -9.88 6.69
N GLY A 62 8.84 -8.81 6.36
CA GLY A 62 9.25 -8.58 4.98
C GLY A 62 10.41 -9.48 4.57
N ASP A 63 11.09 -9.08 3.50
CA ASP A 63 12.29 -9.76 2.98
C ASP A 63 13.47 -9.77 3.97
N ASP A 64 13.45 -8.87 4.96
CA ASP A 64 14.47 -8.72 6.01
C ASP A 64 14.33 -9.74 7.16
N GLY A 65 13.21 -10.47 7.22
CA GLY A 65 12.95 -11.43 8.30
C GLY A 65 12.64 -10.79 9.67
N ILE A 66 12.55 -9.46 9.76
CA ILE A 66 12.28 -8.76 11.02
C ILE A 66 10.77 -8.67 11.24
N ASP A 67 10.25 -9.34 12.26
CA ASP A 67 8.81 -9.37 12.56
C ASP A 67 8.39 -8.33 13.62
N ASN A 68 7.09 -8.28 13.92
CA ASN A 68 6.54 -7.36 14.92
C ASN A 68 7.08 -7.62 16.35
N ILE A 69 7.49 -8.85 16.67
CA ILE A 69 8.02 -9.19 18.00
C ILE A 69 9.41 -8.59 18.15
N ILE A 70 10.28 -8.81 17.18
CA ILE A 70 11.64 -8.25 17.14
C ILE A 70 11.56 -6.73 17.17
N VAL A 71 10.68 -6.14 16.35
CA VAL A 71 10.45 -4.69 16.35
C VAL A 71 10.07 -4.19 17.75
N LYS A 72 9.09 -4.78 18.43
CA LYS A 72 8.72 -4.36 19.80
C LYS A 72 9.91 -4.41 20.76
N VAL A 73 10.76 -5.44 20.67
CA VAL A 73 11.97 -5.56 21.52
C VAL A 73 12.98 -4.45 21.22
N ILE A 74 13.24 -4.16 19.94
CA ILE A 74 14.15 -3.08 19.53
C ILE A 74 13.60 -1.73 19.99
N PHE A 75 12.31 -1.45 19.79
CA PHE A 75 11.68 -0.18 20.18
C PHE A 75 11.70 0.04 21.70
N ASN A 76 11.41 -1.01 22.49
CA ASN A 76 11.48 -0.90 23.94
C ASN A 76 12.91 -0.63 24.46
N SER A 77 13.92 -1.08 23.71
CA SER A 77 15.33 -0.92 24.08
C SER A 77 15.96 0.39 23.56
N PHE A 78 15.53 0.87 22.39
CA PHE A 78 16.18 1.95 21.64
C PHE A 78 15.19 2.96 21.06
N LEU A 79 14.24 3.39 21.88
CA LEU A 79 13.11 4.23 21.44
C LEU A 79 13.55 5.57 20.83
N SER A 80 14.49 6.27 21.46
CA SER A 80 15.00 7.56 20.97
C SER A 80 15.68 7.44 19.61
N LEU A 81 16.51 6.40 19.43
CA LEU A 81 17.20 6.13 18.17
C LEU A 81 16.20 5.91 17.03
N LEU A 82 15.15 5.13 17.26
CA LEU A 82 14.15 4.82 16.23
C LEU A 82 13.23 6.02 15.93
N LEU A 83 12.92 6.83 16.95
CA LEU A 83 12.22 8.09 16.77
C LEU A 83 13.03 9.05 15.89
N ASP A 84 14.32 9.23 16.19
CA ASP A 84 15.22 10.04 15.38
C ASP A 84 15.36 9.50 13.96
N PHE A 85 15.43 8.17 13.83
CA PHE A 85 15.48 7.48 12.55
C PHE A 85 14.27 7.78 11.67
N PHE A 86 13.03 7.62 12.17
CA PHE A 86 11.83 7.96 11.40
C PHE A 86 11.68 9.46 11.12
N ASN A 87 12.04 10.30 12.09
CA ASN A 87 12.06 11.73 11.90
C ASN A 87 13.05 12.17 10.83
N LYS A 88 14.16 11.45 10.67
CA LYS A 88 15.13 11.74 9.62
C LYS A 88 14.56 11.49 8.23
N PHE A 89 13.80 10.42 8.03
CA PHE A 89 13.12 10.18 6.74
C PHE A 89 12.08 11.25 6.43
N LEU A 90 11.33 11.69 7.44
CA LEU A 90 10.37 12.77 7.28
C LEU A 90 11.05 14.09 6.91
N GLU A 91 12.18 14.42 7.55
CA GLU A 91 13.00 15.60 7.21
C GLU A 91 13.53 15.53 5.77
N LEU A 92 14.05 14.36 5.38
CA LEU A 92 14.61 14.11 4.05
C LEU A 92 13.54 13.92 2.96
N LYS A 93 12.28 13.75 3.35
CA LYS A 93 11.12 13.54 2.46
C LYS A 93 11.29 12.30 1.57
N CYS A 94 11.91 11.26 2.12
CA CYS A 94 12.22 10.03 1.40
C CYS A 94 11.81 8.79 2.17
N PHE A 95 11.51 7.72 1.44
CA PHE A 95 11.30 6.40 2.01
C PHE A 95 12.58 5.57 1.89
N PRO A 96 13.04 4.87 2.95
CA PRO A 96 14.30 4.15 2.90
C PRO A 96 14.27 2.98 1.91
N ASP A 97 15.21 3.00 0.95
CA ASP A 97 15.41 1.95 -0.07
C ASP A 97 15.33 0.50 0.48
N PRO A 98 16.03 0.14 1.57
CA PRO A 98 15.96 -1.23 2.12
C PRO A 98 14.57 -1.59 2.66
N MET A 99 13.81 -0.59 3.12
CA MET A 99 12.46 -0.79 3.67
C MET A 99 11.39 -0.79 2.58
N GLU A 100 11.72 -0.42 1.35
CA GLU A 100 10.80 -0.40 0.23
C GLU A 100 10.72 -1.74 -0.52
N ILE A 101 11.70 -2.63 -0.32
CA ILE A 101 11.76 -3.94 -0.99
C ILE A 101 10.62 -4.82 -0.49
N ARG A 102 9.64 -5.12 -1.35
CA ARG A 102 8.48 -5.94 -0.97
C ARG A 102 8.69 -7.41 -1.35
N LEU A 103 8.56 -8.31 -0.39
CA LEU A 103 8.55 -9.75 -0.62
C LEU A 103 7.21 -10.20 -1.17
N VAL A 104 7.18 -10.75 -2.38
CA VAL A 104 5.98 -11.25 -3.05
C VAL A 104 5.79 -12.73 -2.73
N ILE A 105 4.66 -13.05 -2.11
CA ILE A 105 4.19 -14.40 -1.83
C ILE A 105 2.98 -14.70 -2.72
N LEU A 106 2.96 -15.86 -3.36
CA LEU A 106 1.87 -16.27 -4.25
C LEU A 106 0.93 -17.24 -3.53
N PHE A 107 -0.34 -16.86 -3.42
CA PHE A 107 -1.39 -17.73 -2.90
C PHE A 107 -2.19 -18.32 -4.05
N HIS A 108 -2.19 -19.65 -4.16
CA HIS A 108 -2.98 -20.34 -5.17
C HIS A 108 -4.48 -20.25 -4.85
N LYS A 109 -5.30 -19.95 -5.87
CA LYS A 109 -6.76 -19.97 -5.78
C LYS A 109 -7.25 -21.41 -5.83
N THR A 110 -8.04 -21.82 -4.85
CA THR A 110 -8.63 -23.16 -4.77
C THR A 110 -9.33 -23.55 -6.08
N GLY A 111 -9.01 -24.73 -6.61
CA GLY A 111 -9.66 -25.29 -7.81
C GLY A 111 -9.27 -24.62 -9.13
N LYS A 112 -8.15 -23.87 -9.18
CA LYS A 112 -7.60 -23.32 -10.42
C LYS A 112 -6.36 -24.10 -10.87
N ASP A 113 -5.99 -23.92 -12.13
CA ASP A 113 -4.84 -24.57 -12.75
C ASP A 113 -3.53 -23.91 -12.29
N GLU A 114 -2.61 -24.70 -11.76
CA GLU A 114 -1.32 -24.26 -11.22
C GLU A 114 -0.38 -23.70 -12.31
N GLN A 115 -0.55 -24.09 -13.57
CA GLN A 115 0.28 -23.58 -14.67
C GLN A 115 -0.18 -22.19 -15.17
N ASN A 116 -1.31 -21.69 -14.68
CA ASN A 116 -1.86 -20.41 -15.10
C ASN A 116 -1.57 -19.30 -14.08
N ASN A 117 -0.82 -18.27 -14.48
CA ASN A 117 -0.49 -17.12 -13.64
C ASN A 117 -1.73 -16.43 -13.02
N LYS A 118 -2.90 -16.47 -13.67
CA LYS A 118 -4.15 -15.87 -13.16
C LYS A 118 -4.74 -16.66 -11.97
N SER A 119 -4.26 -17.88 -11.73
CA SER A 119 -4.65 -18.74 -10.62
C SER A 119 -4.03 -18.32 -9.29
N TYR A 120 -3.04 -17.42 -9.30
CA TYR A 120 -2.39 -16.94 -8.08
C TYR A 120 -2.90 -15.55 -7.67
N ARG A 121 -2.86 -15.28 -6.37
CA ARG A 121 -3.01 -13.95 -5.77
C ARG A 121 -1.66 -13.53 -5.20
N PRO A 122 -1.03 -12.47 -5.71
CA PRO A 122 0.19 -11.94 -5.11
C PRO A 122 -0.16 -11.21 -3.81
N ILE A 123 0.58 -11.50 -2.75
CA ILE A 123 0.62 -10.69 -1.52
C ILE A 123 2.02 -10.13 -1.38
N SER A 124 2.13 -8.84 -1.09
CA SER A 124 3.41 -8.14 -1.00
C SER A 124 3.69 -7.72 0.42
N LEU A 125 4.70 -8.32 1.05
CA LEU A 125 5.10 -8.03 2.41
C LEU A 125 6.20 -6.97 2.41
N LEU A 126 5.87 -5.79 2.89
CA LEU A 126 6.84 -4.75 3.20
C LEU A 126 7.60 -5.09 4.51
N PRO A 127 8.89 -4.76 4.62
CA PRO A 127 9.65 -4.77 5.87
C PRO A 127 8.88 -4.12 7.00
N THR A 128 8.97 -4.70 8.20
CA THR A 128 8.11 -4.29 9.33
C THR A 128 8.35 -2.84 9.75
N LEU A 129 9.61 -2.38 9.72
CA LEU A 129 9.94 -0.98 9.97
C LEU A 129 9.36 -0.05 8.89
N GLY A 130 9.35 -0.50 7.62
CA GLY A 130 8.68 0.22 6.53
C GLY A 130 7.17 0.35 6.76
N LYS A 131 6.51 -0.73 7.20
CA LYS A 131 5.07 -0.71 7.55
C LYS A 131 4.77 0.26 8.69
N LEU A 132 5.66 0.37 9.67
CA LEU A 132 5.52 1.34 10.76
C LEU A 132 5.60 2.78 10.24
N LEU A 133 6.59 3.08 9.39
CA LEU A 133 6.73 4.40 8.78
C LEU A 133 5.52 4.74 7.89
N GLU A 134 5.06 3.80 7.04
CA GLU A 134 3.83 3.98 6.25
C GLU A 134 2.63 4.29 7.15
N LYS A 135 2.49 3.58 8.28
CA LYS A 135 1.38 3.79 9.21
C LYS A 135 1.43 5.18 9.88
N LEU A 136 2.61 5.64 10.31
CA LEU A 136 2.81 6.99 10.85
C LEU A 136 2.39 8.07 9.83
N LEU A 137 2.90 7.94 8.59
CA LEU A 137 2.58 8.86 7.50
C LEU A 137 1.08 8.87 7.18
N LEU A 138 0.46 7.70 7.08
CA LEU A 138 -0.96 7.55 6.75
C LEU A 138 -1.88 8.07 7.86
N GLN A 139 -1.53 7.89 9.14
CA GLN A 139 -2.32 8.43 10.24
C GLN A 139 -2.42 9.96 10.16
N ARG A 140 -1.29 10.65 9.97
CA ARG A 140 -1.25 12.11 9.81
C ARG A 140 -1.96 12.57 8.55
N PHE A 141 -1.70 11.90 7.42
CA PHE A 141 -2.34 12.24 6.15
C PHE A 141 -3.86 12.10 6.22
N ASN A 142 -4.37 10.99 6.77
CA ASN A 142 -5.81 10.77 6.96
C ASN A 142 -6.44 11.78 7.90
N PHE A 143 -5.74 12.16 8.99
CA PHE A 143 -6.20 13.22 9.87
C PHE A 143 -6.38 14.55 9.13
N ARG A 144 -5.43 14.93 8.25
CA ARG A 144 -5.54 16.13 7.41
C ARG A 144 -6.70 16.05 6.42
N LEU A 145 -6.88 14.90 5.75
CA LEU A 145 -8.01 14.67 4.84
C LEU A 145 -9.35 14.84 5.56
N LYS A 146 -9.47 14.30 6.78
CA LYS A 146 -10.67 14.42 7.63
C LYS A 146 -10.90 15.86 8.07
N LYS A 147 -9.88 16.55 8.59
CA LYS A 147 -9.95 17.94 9.06
C LYS A 147 -10.39 18.90 7.96
N LYS A 148 -9.88 18.71 6.73
CA LYS A 148 -10.24 19.53 5.56
C LYS A 148 -11.50 19.03 4.81
N LYS A 149 -12.16 17.96 5.28
CA LYS A 149 -13.35 17.37 4.64
C LYS A 149 -13.14 17.02 3.14
N LEU A 150 -11.95 16.52 2.80
CA LEU A 150 -11.55 16.22 1.41
C LEU A 150 -12.04 14.86 0.89
N GLN A 151 -12.73 14.09 1.73
CA GLN A 151 -13.30 12.79 1.39
C GLN A 151 -14.82 12.89 1.31
N HIS A 152 -15.41 12.28 0.29
CA HIS A 152 -16.87 12.28 0.11
C HIS A 152 -17.58 11.57 1.26
N ALA A 153 -18.74 12.06 1.70
CA ALA A 153 -19.47 11.48 2.85
C ALA A 153 -19.89 10.02 2.61
N LEU A 154 -20.14 9.65 1.35
CA LEU A 154 -20.54 8.31 0.91
C LEU A 154 -19.37 7.40 0.50
N GLN A 155 -18.13 7.80 0.75
CA GLN A 155 -17.01 6.86 0.68
C GLN A 155 -16.96 6.09 2.00
N TYR A 156 -17.01 4.77 1.96
CA TYR A 156 -17.00 3.92 3.16
C TYR A 156 -15.76 3.02 3.21
N GLY A 157 -15.34 2.50 2.05
CA GLY A 157 -14.14 1.67 1.95
C GLY A 157 -12.88 2.42 2.37
N PHE A 158 -12.00 1.73 3.11
CA PHE A 158 -10.70 2.23 3.56
C PHE A 158 -10.77 3.53 4.38
N ARG A 159 -11.86 3.73 5.14
CA ARG A 159 -12.01 4.91 6.01
C ARG A 159 -12.18 4.50 7.46
N GLU A 160 -11.46 5.20 8.31
CA GLU A 160 -11.60 5.06 9.76
C GLU A 160 -13.03 5.42 10.21
N GLY A 161 -13.61 4.56 11.06
CA GLY A 161 -14.97 4.74 11.58
C GLY A 161 -16.07 4.49 10.54
N LYS A 162 -15.77 3.78 9.44
CA LYS A 162 -16.74 3.31 8.44
C LYS A 162 -16.56 1.82 8.19
N SER A 163 -17.67 1.15 7.91
CA SER A 163 -17.75 -0.30 7.71
C SER A 163 -18.59 -0.65 6.47
N ALA A 164 -18.58 -1.92 6.09
CA ALA A 164 -19.48 -2.44 5.05
C ALA A 164 -20.95 -2.39 5.52
N ASP A 165 -21.19 -2.56 6.83
CA ASP A 165 -22.52 -2.50 7.42
C ASP A 165 -23.13 -1.09 7.31
N ASP A 166 -22.30 -0.05 7.44
CA ASP A 166 -22.74 1.34 7.23
C ASP A 166 -23.23 1.59 5.80
N VAL A 167 -22.57 0.97 4.80
CA VAL A 167 -23.01 1.04 3.39
C VAL A 167 -24.34 0.33 3.24
N LEU A 168 -24.43 -0.89 3.78
CA LEU A 168 -25.62 -1.73 3.66
C LEU A 168 -26.84 -1.06 4.29
N LEU A 169 -26.68 -0.48 5.49
CA LEU A 169 -27.73 0.25 6.17
C LEU A 169 -28.19 1.47 5.35
N HIS A 170 -27.24 2.24 4.81
CA HIS A 170 -27.57 3.40 3.99
C HIS A 170 -28.32 3.03 2.71
N VAL A 171 -27.84 2.03 1.97
CA VAL A 171 -28.50 1.56 0.73
C VAL A 171 -29.89 1.01 1.05
N THR A 172 -30.03 0.22 2.12
CA THR A 172 -31.32 -0.34 2.53
C THR A 172 -32.30 0.77 2.89
N SER A 173 -31.87 1.81 3.62
CA SER A 173 -32.71 2.97 3.94
C SER A 173 -33.21 3.69 2.69
N LEU A 174 -32.37 3.85 1.65
CA LEU A 174 -32.77 4.47 0.39
C LEU A 174 -33.83 3.63 -0.35
N LEU A 175 -33.64 2.30 -0.36
CA LEU A 175 -34.59 1.37 -0.96
C LEU A 175 -35.95 1.38 -0.23
N GLU A 176 -35.93 1.38 1.10
CA GLU A 176 -37.14 1.47 1.91
C GLU A 176 -37.89 2.79 1.69
N GLN A 177 -37.16 3.91 1.62
CA GLN A 177 -37.75 5.21 1.35
C GLN A 177 -38.42 5.24 -0.03
N ALA A 178 -37.75 4.74 -1.07
CA ALA A 178 -38.31 4.67 -2.41
C ALA A 178 -39.56 3.76 -2.45
N ARG A 179 -39.53 2.63 -1.74
CA ARG A 179 -40.67 1.72 -1.59
C ARG A 179 -41.86 2.41 -0.92
N ARG A 180 -41.65 3.15 0.17
CA ARG A 180 -42.73 3.93 0.84
C ARG A 180 -43.34 4.97 -0.10
N GLN A 181 -42.53 5.55 -0.98
CA GLN A 181 -42.97 6.51 -2.00
C GLN A 181 -43.58 5.85 -3.25
N LYS A 182 -43.74 4.51 -3.26
CA LYS A 182 -44.22 3.73 -4.42
C LYS A 182 -43.43 3.98 -5.70
N LYS A 183 -42.13 4.29 -5.57
CA LYS A 183 -41.22 4.49 -6.71
C LYS A 183 -40.56 3.18 -7.10
N HIS A 184 -40.23 3.05 -8.39
CA HIS A 184 -39.31 2.01 -8.85
C HIS A 184 -37.87 2.42 -8.56
N THR A 185 -37.02 1.45 -8.22
CA THR A 185 -35.60 1.69 -7.93
C THR A 185 -34.73 0.76 -8.77
N VAL A 186 -33.65 1.30 -9.30
CA VAL A 186 -32.62 0.56 -10.03
C VAL A 186 -31.31 0.73 -9.28
N LEU A 187 -30.63 -0.37 -8.97
CA LEU A 187 -29.30 -0.36 -8.39
C LEU A 187 -28.28 -0.70 -9.47
N ILE A 188 -27.31 0.19 -9.67
CA ILE A 188 -26.19 -0.02 -10.60
C ILE A 188 -24.94 -0.29 -9.76
N SER A 189 -24.32 -1.45 -9.97
CA SER A 189 -23.06 -1.83 -9.34
C SER A 189 -21.93 -1.80 -10.37
N LEU A 190 -20.79 -1.23 -9.99
CA LEU A 190 -19.59 -1.11 -10.81
C LEU A 190 -18.41 -1.70 -10.05
N ASP A 191 -17.65 -2.59 -10.73
CA ASP A 191 -16.42 -3.16 -10.21
C ASP A 191 -15.26 -2.86 -11.16
N ILE A 192 -14.14 -2.38 -10.61
CA ILE A 192 -12.96 -2.00 -11.38
C ILE A 192 -11.97 -3.16 -11.36
N ALA A 193 -11.86 -3.85 -12.50
CA ALA A 193 -10.92 -4.94 -12.67
C ALA A 193 -9.47 -4.47 -12.42
N GLY A 194 -8.79 -5.11 -11.46
CA GLY A 194 -7.36 -4.86 -11.21
C GLY A 194 -7.04 -3.45 -10.70
N ALA A 195 -7.98 -2.77 -10.02
CA ALA A 195 -7.86 -1.37 -9.60
C ALA A 195 -6.46 -0.97 -9.07
N PHE A 196 -5.88 -1.75 -8.14
CA PHE A 196 -4.56 -1.45 -7.56
C PHE A 196 -3.40 -1.56 -8.54
N ASN A 197 -3.46 -2.51 -9.49
CA ASN A 197 -2.41 -2.72 -10.49
C ASN A 197 -2.49 -1.68 -11.61
N SER A 198 -3.70 -1.18 -11.89
CA SER A 198 -3.97 -0.20 -12.96
C SER A 198 -3.73 1.25 -12.53
N LEU A 199 -3.48 1.52 -11.25
CA LEU A 199 -3.23 2.88 -10.75
C LEU A 199 -1.92 3.44 -11.31
N LEU A 200 -2.02 4.57 -12.01
CA LEU A 200 -0.87 5.31 -12.53
C LEU A 200 -0.31 6.25 -11.45
N TYR A 201 1.01 6.24 -11.30
CA TYR A 201 1.71 7.15 -10.38
C TYR A 201 1.40 8.61 -10.67
N SER A 202 1.35 8.99 -11.96
CA SER A 202 0.98 10.36 -12.38
C SER A 202 -0.40 10.75 -11.87
N SER A 203 -1.41 9.89 -12.02
CA SER A 203 -2.76 10.18 -11.55
C SER A 203 -2.84 10.36 -10.03
N ILE A 204 -2.06 9.60 -9.25
CA ILE A 204 -1.97 9.78 -7.79
C ILE A 204 -1.32 11.13 -7.49
N ARG A 205 -0.19 11.44 -8.13
CA ARG A 205 0.53 12.70 -7.94
C ARG A 205 -0.33 13.91 -8.30
N ASP A 206 -1.03 13.87 -9.43
CA ASP A 206 -1.91 14.95 -9.89
C ASP A 206 -3.08 15.14 -8.91
N ARG A 207 -3.59 14.05 -8.33
CA ARG A 207 -4.59 14.12 -7.26
C ARG A 207 -4.05 14.73 -5.97
N PHE A 208 -2.82 14.41 -5.58
CA PHE A 208 -2.13 15.06 -4.46
C PHE A 208 -1.96 16.57 -4.70
N ALA A 209 -1.65 16.95 -5.95
CA ALA A 209 -1.56 18.34 -6.36
C ALA A 209 -2.89 19.07 -6.26
N SER A 210 -3.99 18.45 -6.73
CA SER A 210 -5.30 19.09 -6.74
C SER A 210 -5.90 19.33 -5.37
N ILE A 211 -5.46 18.60 -4.33
CA ILE A 211 -5.94 18.76 -2.95
C ILE A 211 -5.06 19.71 -2.11
N SER A 212 -4.02 20.30 -2.71
CA SER A 212 -3.10 21.25 -2.08
C SER A 212 -2.57 20.76 -0.71
N LEU A 213 -2.18 19.48 -0.64
CA LEU A 213 -1.63 18.85 0.56
C LEU A 213 -0.12 18.64 0.53
N PHE A 214 0.61 19.44 -0.26
CA PHE A 214 2.06 19.35 -0.32
C PHE A 214 2.72 19.66 1.03
N SER A 215 3.45 18.66 1.52
CA SER A 215 4.09 18.60 2.83
C SER A 215 5.21 17.56 2.80
N ASN A 216 6.07 17.58 3.81
CA ASN A 216 7.03 16.49 4.04
C ASN A 216 6.35 15.11 4.12
N ILE A 217 5.18 14.98 4.76
CA ILE A 217 4.39 13.72 4.80
C ILE A 217 3.98 13.29 3.39
N SER A 218 3.38 14.18 2.61
CA SER A 218 2.88 13.83 1.28
C SER A 218 3.99 13.48 0.30
N GLU A 219 5.13 14.18 0.37
CA GLU A 219 6.29 13.88 -0.46
C GLU A 219 6.88 12.52 -0.08
N THR A 220 7.01 12.23 1.22
CA THR A 220 7.47 10.91 1.68
C THR A 220 6.51 9.80 1.22
N LEU A 221 5.19 10.01 1.30
CA LEU A 221 4.19 9.07 0.78
C LEU A 221 4.29 8.90 -0.74
N LEU A 222 4.47 9.98 -1.50
CA LEU A 222 4.64 9.90 -2.95
C LEU A 222 5.95 9.20 -3.33
N ASP A 223 6.98 9.28 -2.49
CA ASP A 223 8.25 8.58 -2.67
C ASP A 223 8.06 7.05 -2.59
N THR A 224 7.23 6.55 -1.67
CA THR A 224 6.89 5.10 -1.56
C THR A 224 6.29 4.48 -2.83
N LEU A 225 5.79 5.32 -3.73
CA LEU A 225 5.14 4.88 -4.97
C LEU A 225 6.10 4.89 -6.16
N ARG A 226 7.32 5.43 -6.01
CA ARG A 226 8.33 5.56 -7.06
C ARG A 226 9.27 4.35 -7.03
N ASN A 227 9.59 3.78 -8.20
CA ASN A 227 10.64 2.76 -8.36
C ASN A 227 10.55 1.55 -7.39
N ARG A 228 9.32 1.15 -7.04
CA ARG A 228 9.06 0.04 -6.14
C ARG A 228 9.77 -1.24 -6.57
N LYS A 229 10.60 -1.76 -5.68
CA LYS A 229 11.35 -3.01 -5.83
C LYS A 229 10.55 -4.15 -5.22
N VAL A 230 10.42 -5.25 -5.96
CA VAL A 230 9.85 -6.49 -5.44
C VAL A 230 10.88 -7.60 -5.48
N ALA A 231 10.81 -8.49 -4.50
CA ALA A 231 11.58 -9.72 -4.44
C ALA A 231 10.62 -10.92 -4.32
N MET A 232 10.99 -12.05 -4.90
CA MET A 232 10.26 -13.31 -4.79
C MET A 232 11.26 -14.43 -4.51
N GLN A 233 10.95 -15.27 -3.54
CA GLN A 233 11.72 -16.49 -3.29
C GLN A 233 11.14 -17.62 -4.14
N THR A 234 11.99 -18.23 -4.99
CA THR A 234 11.65 -19.43 -5.76
C THR A 234 12.45 -20.62 -5.22
N SER A 235 12.12 -21.83 -5.68
CA SER A 235 12.87 -23.05 -5.33
C SER A 235 14.31 -23.04 -5.84
N GLU A 236 14.65 -22.17 -6.79
CA GLU A 236 15.99 -22.09 -7.40
C GLU A 236 16.75 -20.83 -6.96
N GLY A 237 16.13 -19.95 -6.16
CA GLY A 237 16.78 -18.77 -5.61
C GLY A 237 15.91 -17.53 -5.57
N ARG A 238 16.56 -16.39 -5.36
CA ARG A 238 15.91 -15.09 -5.25
C ARG A 238 15.74 -14.46 -6.63
N SER A 239 14.53 -14.02 -6.94
CA SER A 239 14.21 -13.21 -8.11
C SER A 239 13.78 -11.80 -7.69
N SER A 240 14.22 -10.76 -8.40
CA SER A 240 13.89 -9.36 -8.07
C SER A 240 13.59 -8.52 -9.32
N GLY A 241 12.73 -7.51 -9.19
CA GLY A 241 12.39 -6.61 -10.30
C GLY A 241 11.81 -5.27 -9.85
N ASN A 242 11.70 -4.32 -10.79
CA ASN A 242 11.08 -3.00 -10.58
C ASN A 242 9.65 -2.98 -11.12
N THR A 243 8.74 -2.24 -10.47
CA THR A 243 7.31 -2.49 -10.64
C THR A 243 6.43 -1.25 -10.81
N ARG A 244 5.31 -1.40 -11.53
CA ARG A 244 4.13 -0.50 -11.55
C ARG A 244 2.98 -1.07 -10.72
N GLY A 245 2.12 -0.19 -10.20
CA GLY A 245 0.93 -0.55 -9.44
C GLY A 245 1.15 -0.52 -7.92
N CYS A 246 0.06 -0.58 -7.15
CA CYS A 246 0.11 -0.72 -5.69
C CYS A 246 0.08 -2.21 -5.32
N PRO A 247 1.19 -2.76 -4.81
CA PRO A 247 1.24 -4.16 -4.41
C PRO A 247 0.24 -4.42 -3.28
N GLN A 248 -0.44 -5.57 -3.31
CA GLN A 248 -1.47 -5.89 -2.32
C GLN A 248 -0.82 -6.43 -1.04
N GLY A 249 -0.70 -5.60 -0.01
CA GLY A 249 -0.22 -6.01 1.31
C GLY A 249 0.29 -4.87 2.17
#